data_AF-A0A8J6GTQ0-F1
#
_entry.id   AF-A0A8J6GTQ0-F1
#
_cell.length_a   1.000
_cell.length_b   1.000
_cell.length_c   1.000
_cell.angle_alpha   90.00
_cell.angle_beta   90.00
_cell.angle_gamma   90.00
#
_symmetry.space_group_name_H-M   'P 1'
#
loop_
_entity.id
_entity.type
_entity.pdbx_description
1 polymer ?
#
loop_
_entity_poly.entity_id
_entity_poly.type
_entity_poly.pdbx_seq_one_letter_code
_entity_poly.pdbx_strand_id
1 'polypeptide(L)'
;GLYFLRTKNGVIYQTFCDMTTAGGGWTLVASVHENNMGGKCTVGDRWSSQQGSRADYPEGDGNWANYNTFGTAEGATSDDYKVGTLCRHLGKREDVSVAQGCPGEGGKVVLQHRAEEVKSAYLESQHPPK
;
A
#
# COMPACT_ATOMS: atom_id res chain seq x y z
N GLY A 1 -7.12 1.60 -13.45
CA GLY A 1 -8.40 0.87 -13.31
C GLY A 1 -8.28 -0.19 -12.22
N LEU A 2 -9.38 -0.81 -11.77
CA LEU A 2 -9.33 -1.90 -10.79
C LEU A 2 -9.00 -3.24 -11.44
N TYR A 3 -8.09 -4.00 -10.85
CA TYR A 3 -7.66 -5.33 -11.31
C TYR A 3 -7.55 -6.30 -10.12
N PHE A 4 -7.79 -7.59 -10.38
CA PHE A 4 -7.47 -8.65 -9.44
C PHE A 4 -6.03 -9.14 -9.64
N LEU A 5 -5.26 -9.15 -8.56
CA LEU A 5 -3.89 -9.66 -8.51
C LEU A 5 -3.81 -10.85 -7.58
N ARG A 6 -2.82 -11.72 -7.82
CA ARG A 6 -2.56 -12.92 -7.00
C ARG A 6 -1.15 -12.88 -6.45
N THR A 7 -1.02 -12.98 -5.13
CA THR A 7 0.29 -13.12 -4.47
C THR A 7 0.91 -14.49 -4.75
N LYS A 8 2.22 -14.63 -4.48
CA LYS A 8 2.93 -15.93 -4.55
C LYS A 8 2.27 -17.02 -3.69
N ASN A 9 1.69 -16.64 -2.56
CA ASN A 9 1.03 -17.57 -1.64
C ASN A 9 -0.43 -17.86 -2.03
N GLY A 10 -0.88 -17.34 -3.17
CA GLY A 10 -2.21 -17.61 -3.73
C GLY A 10 -3.31 -16.65 -3.28
N VAL A 11 -3.03 -15.69 -2.39
CA VAL A 11 -4.01 -14.67 -1.97
C VAL A 11 -4.39 -13.79 -3.15
N ILE A 12 -5.69 -13.68 -3.42
CA ILE A 12 -6.25 -12.81 -4.46
C ILE A 12 -6.75 -11.52 -3.80
N TYR A 13 -6.42 -10.38 -4.39
CA TYR A 13 -6.89 -9.06 -3.93
C TYR A 13 -7.17 -8.16 -5.12
N GLN A 14 -8.05 -7.18 -4.92
CA GLN A 14 -8.34 -6.15 -5.92
C GLN A 14 -7.56 -4.88 -5.58
N THR A 15 -6.96 -4.25 -6.58
CA THR A 15 -6.29 -2.95 -6.43
C THR A 15 -6.39 -2.09 -7.69
N PHE A 16 -6.04 -0.82 -7.58
CA PHE A 16 -5.93 0.10 -8.71
C PHE A 16 -4.54 -0.02 -9.37
N CYS A 17 -4.53 -0.21 -10.69
CA CYS A 17 -3.33 -0.09 -11.50
C CYS A 17 -3.40 1.18 -12.36
N ASP A 18 -2.37 2.03 -12.26
CA ASP A 18 -2.15 3.14 -13.18
C ASP A 18 -1.36 2.61 -14.39
N MET A 19 -2.04 2.60 -15.53
CA MET A 19 -1.55 2.08 -16.80
C MET A 19 -1.10 3.20 -17.75
N THR A 20 -1.01 4.44 -17.26
CA THR A 20 -0.73 5.63 -18.07
C THR A 20 0.54 6.34 -17.61
N THR A 21 0.69 6.59 -16.30
CA THR A 21 1.81 7.39 -15.78
C THR A 21 3.15 6.73 -16.07
N ALA A 22 4.05 7.47 -16.75
CA ALA A 22 5.38 7.00 -17.12
C ALA A 22 5.39 5.62 -17.81
N GLY A 23 4.41 5.35 -18.68
CA GLY A 23 4.28 4.08 -19.40
C GLY A 23 3.44 3.01 -18.67
N GLY A 24 2.88 3.35 -17.50
CA GLY A 24 1.99 2.48 -16.74
C GLY A 24 2.71 1.41 -15.92
N GLY A 25 1.94 0.41 -15.46
CA GLY A 25 2.45 -0.71 -14.66
C GLY A 25 2.65 -0.37 -13.18
N TRP A 26 2.06 0.72 -12.71
CA TRP A 26 2.07 1.09 -11.30
C TRP A 26 0.91 0.43 -10.57
N THR A 27 1.20 -0.22 -9.45
CA THR A 27 0.20 -0.88 -8.61
C THR A 27 0.06 -0.10 -7.31
N LEU A 28 -1.17 0.32 -6.97
CA LEU A 28 -1.48 0.90 -5.67
C LEU A 28 -1.34 -0.18 -4.59
N VAL A 29 -0.49 0.06 -3.59
CA VAL A 29 -0.27 -0.91 -2.50
C VAL A 29 -0.61 -0.37 -1.12
N ALA A 30 -0.64 0.95 -0.95
CA ALA A 30 -1.15 1.57 0.27
C ALA A 30 -1.55 3.03 0.06
N SER A 31 -2.40 3.52 0.96
CA SER A 31 -2.62 4.95 1.19
C SER A 31 -2.62 5.24 2.70
N VAL A 32 -2.06 6.40 3.04
CA VAL A 32 -2.11 7.00 4.36
C VAL A 32 -3.21 8.05 4.36
N HIS A 33 -4.21 7.87 5.21
CA HIS A 33 -5.37 8.73 5.32
C HIS A 33 -5.52 9.24 6.76
N GLU A 34 -5.47 10.55 6.92
CA GLU A 34 -5.78 11.21 8.18
C GLU A 34 -7.30 11.37 8.33
N ASN A 35 -7.88 10.70 9.33
CA ASN A 35 -9.32 10.73 9.57
C ASN A 35 -9.76 11.84 10.53
N ASN A 36 -8.89 12.30 11.44
CA ASN A 36 -9.18 13.33 12.42
C ASN A 36 -7.89 13.97 12.97
N MET A 37 -7.48 15.10 12.39
CA MET A 37 -6.30 15.87 12.85
C MET A 37 -6.31 16.27 14.34
N GLY A 38 -7.49 16.36 14.96
CA GLY A 38 -7.65 16.63 16.39
C GLY A 38 -7.46 15.39 17.27
N GLY A 39 -7.67 14.20 16.72
CA GLY A 39 -7.34 12.92 17.33
C GLY A 39 -5.83 12.72 17.31
N LYS A 40 -5.23 12.46 18.48
CA LYS A 40 -3.79 12.19 18.57
C LYS A 40 -3.58 10.71 18.85
N CYS A 41 -3.26 9.95 17.80
CA CYS A 41 -3.03 8.51 17.87
C CYS A 41 -4.29 7.77 18.37
N THR A 42 -5.42 8.07 17.74
CA THR A 42 -6.74 7.51 18.03
C THR A 42 -7.17 6.50 16.96
N VAL A 43 -8.39 5.96 17.07
CA VAL A 43 -8.94 5.07 16.04
C VAL A 43 -8.86 5.75 14.66
N GLY A 44 -8.28 5.04 13.69
CA GLY A 44 -8.00 5.55 12.35
C GLY A 44 -6.51 5.85 12.10
N ASP A 45 -5.71 6.08 13.14
CA ASP A 45 -4.26 6.36 13.02
C ASP A 45 -3.41 5.09 12.79
N ARG A 46 -3.79 4.24 11.83
CA ARG A 46 -3.21 2.90 11.63
C ARG A 46 -1.75 2.91 11.22
N TRP A 47 -1.29 3.99 10.60
CA TRP A 47 0.10 4.15 10.20
C TRP A 47 1.01 4.73 11.29
N SER A 48 0.44 5.06 12.45
CA SER A 48 1.18 5.45 13.65
C SER A 48 0.80 4.53 14.82
N SER A 49 -0.19 4.91 15.62
CA SER A 49 -0.71 4.17 16.76
C SER A 49 -2.18 4.49 16.96
N GLN A 50 -3.00 3.48 17.20
CA GLN A 50 -4.38 3.68 17.65
C GLN A 50 -4.52 3.56 19.17
N GLN A 51 -3.39 3.43 19.89
CA GLN A 51 -3.33 3.23 21.34
C GLN A 51 -2.90 4.51 22.10
N GLY A 52 -2.98 5.67 21.46
CA GLY A 52 -2.45 6.92 21.97
C GLY A 52 -0.93 7.05 21.78
N SER A 53 -0.40 8.18 22.25
CA SER A 53 1.05 8.43 22.32
C SER A 53 1.60 7.83 23.61
N ARG A 54 2.23 6.66 23.49
CA ARG A 54 2.65 5.83 24.61
C ARG A 54 4.14 5.51 24.52
N ALA A 55 4.89 5.89 25.55
CA ALA A 55 6.33 5.62 25.60
C ALA A 55 6.66 4.12 25.74
N ASP A 56 5.73 3.33 26.30
CA ASP A 56 5.83 1.87 26.43
C ASP A 56 5.34 1.12 25.17
N TYR A 57 4.94 1.85 24.12
CA TYR A 57 4.50 1.28 22.84
C TYR A 57 5.18 1.99 21.66
N PRO A 58 6.52 1.92 21.55
CA PRO A 58 7.30 2.79 20.66
C PRO A 58 7.14 2.47 19.17
N GLU A 59 6.78 1.23 18.80
CA GLU A 59 6.55 0.83 17.40
C GLU A 59 5.14 1.21 16.89
N GLY A 60 4.24 1.59 17.80
CA GLY A 60 2.83 1.82 17.47
C GLY A 60 2.17 0.57 16.87
N ASP A 61 1.25 0.77 15.93
CA ASP A 61 0.54 -0.35 15.28
C ASP A 61 1.47 -1.18 14.35
N GLY A 62 2.68 -0.69 14.03
CA GLY A 62 3.69 -1.43 13.27
C GLY A 62 3.29 -1.77 11.82
N ASN A 63 2.25 -1.13 11.28
CA ASN A 63 1.66 -1.50 9.98
C ASN A 63 2.59 -1.28 8.78
N TRP A 64 3.67 -0.52 8.92
CA TRP A 64 4.71 -0.38 7.90
C TRP A 64 5.47 -1.69 7.60
N ALA A 65 5.65 -2.53 8.60
CA ALA A 65 6.53 -3.72 8.51
C ALA A 65 5.81 -5.05 8.80
N ASN A 66 4.53 -5.02 9.16
CA ASN A 66 3.75 -6.25 9.41
C ASN A 66 2.92 -6.72 8.19
N TYR A 67 2.17 -7.80 8.37
CA TYR A 67 1.34 -8.43 7.33
C TYR A 67 -0.13 -8.00 7.35
N ASN A 68 -0.52 -7.06 8.21
CA ASN A 68 -1.90 -6.58 8.26
C ASN A 68 -2.28 -5.95 6.92
N THR A 69 -3.55 -6.09 6.55
CA THR A 69 -4.17 -5.46 5.38
C THR A 69 -5.48 -4.83 5.81
N PHE A 70 -5.83 -3.69 5.22
CA PHE A 70 -7.04 -2.94 5.57
C PHE A 70 -7.47 -2.06 4.40
N GLY A 71 -8.74 -1.65 4.45
CA GLY A 71 -9.36 -0.79 3.44
C GLY A 71 -9.59 -1.48 2.10
N THR A 72 -10.04 -0.68 1.12
CA THR A 72 -10.22 -1.07 -0.28
C THR A 72 -9.57 -0.04 -1.19
N ALA A 73 -9.21 -0.43 -2.42
CA ALA A 73 -8.62 0.51 -3.36
C ALA A 73 -9.57 1.66 -3.74
N GLU A 74 -10.89 1.42 -3.76
CA GLU A 74 -11.90 2.47 -3.97
C GLU A 74 -11.98 3.43 -2.76
N GLY A 75 -11.83 2.90 -1.55
CA GLY A 75 -11.85 3.67 -0.30
C GLY A 75 -10.53 4.36 0.05
N ALA A 76 -9.47 4.19 -0.75
CA ALA A 76 -8.11 4.64 -0.43
C ALA A 76 -7.96 6.16 -0.23
N THR A 77 -8.97 6.96 -0.60
CA THR A 77 -9.00 8.41 -0.36
C THR A 77 -9.91 8.82 0.80
N SER A 78 -10.62 7.87 1.41
CA SER A 78 -11.60 8.07 2.49
C SER A 78 -11.24 7.33 3.78
N ASP A 79 -10.39 6.32 3.71
CA ASP A 79 -9.76 5.64 4.84
C ASP A 79 -8.40 5.09 4.40
N ASP A 80 -7.61 4.59 5.35
CA ASP A 80 -6.34 3.93 5.05
C ASP A 80 -6.54 2.70 4.16
N TYR A 81 -5.62 2.51 3.23
CA TYR A 81 -5.55 1.31 2.42
C TYR A 81 -4.18 0.66 2.57
N LYS A 82 -4.15 -0.67 2.69
CA LYS A 82 -2.91 -1.46 2.62
C LYS A 82 -3.20 -2.84 2.06
N VAL A 83 -2.42 -3.22 1.05
CA VAL A 83 -2.41 -4.59 0.54
C VAL A 83 -0.99 -5.16 0.46
N GLY A 84 -0.85 -6.39 0.93
CA GLY A 84 0.45 -7.07 1.03
C GLY A 84 1.42 -6.43 2.03
N THR A 85 2.67 -6.91 2.04
CA THR A 85 3.72 -6.40 2.92
C THR A 85 4.50 -5.28 2.24
N LEU A 86 4.43 -4.05 2.72
CA LEU A 86 5.19 -2.94 2.14
C LEU A 86 6.69 -3.22 2.13
N CYS A 87 7.26 -3.74 3.22
CA CYS A 87 8.69 -4.12 3.28
C CYS A 87 9.14 -5.05 2.13
N ARG A 88 8.30 -5.99 1.68
CA ARG A 88 8.60 -6.88 0.55
C ARG A 88 8.60 -6.15 -0.81
N HIS A 89 7.78 -5.10 -0.94
CA HIS A 89 7.72 -4.28 -2.16
C HIS A 89 8.85 -3.25 -2.19
N LEU A 90 9.19 -2.64 -1.05
CA LEU A 90 10.28 -1.67 -0.90
C LEU A 90 11.67 -2.28 -1.13
N GLY A 91 11.87 -3.57 -0.81
CA GLY A 91 13.13 -4.27 -1.02
C GLY A 91 13.45 -4.66 -2.47
N LYS A 92 12.61 -4.29 -3.46
CA LYS A 92 12.75 -4.73 -4.86
C LYS A 92 13.12 -3.65 -5.92
N ARG A 93 13.46 -2.41 -5.51
CA ARG A 93 14.27 -1.36 -6.21
C ARG A 93 13.63 0.03 -6.37
N GLU A 94 14.52 1.01 -6.18
CA GLU A 94 14.75 2.39 -6.67
C GLU A 94 13.64 3.45 -6.81
N ASP A 95 12.37 3.15 -7.06
CA ASP A 95 11.35 4.19 -7.23
C ASP A 95 10.19 4.02 -6.25
N VAL A 96 10.42 4.37 -4.98
CA VAL A 96 9.36 4.45 -3.97
C VAL A 96 9.25 5.88 -3.47
N SER A 97 8.11 6.51 -3.71
CA SER A 97 7.73 7.77 -3.10
C SER A 97 7.23 7.52 -1.67
N VAL A 98 8.11 7.52 -0.66
CA VAL A 98 7.70 7.47 0.76
C VAL A 98 7.86 8.85 1.38
N ALA A 99 6.80 9.39 1.97
CA ALA A 99 6.91 10.49 2.93
C ALA A 99 6.70 9.93 4.34
N GLN A 100 7.70 10.13 5.20
CA GLN A 100 7.60 9.88 6.64
C GLN A 100 7.12 11.18 7.31
N GLY A 101 6.08 11.13 8.16
CA GLY A 101 5.73 12.28 8.98
C GLY A 101 4.56 12.06 9.93
N CYS A 102 4.70 12.58 11.16
CA CYS A 102 3.77 13.50 11.83
C CYS A 102 4.61 14.32 12.84
N PRO A 103 4.47 15.67 12.91
CA PRO A 103 3.20 16.26 13.34
C PRO A 103 2.72 17.46 12.50
N GLY A 104 1.41 17.53 12.23
CA GLY A 104 0.72 18.78 11.86
C GLY A 104 0.39 18.97 10.38
N GLU A 105 0.80 18.09 9.47
CA GLU A 105 0.60 18.30 8.04
C GLU A 105 -0.41 17.30 7.47
N GLY A 106 -1.57 17.83 7.07
CA GLY A 106 -2.56 17.12 6.28
C GLY A 106 -2.00 16.83 4.89
N GLY A 107 -1.35 15.68 4.74
CA GLY A 107 -0.87 15.15 3.48
C GLY A 107 -1.39 13.73 3.27
N LYS A 108 -2.08 13.48 2.15
CA LYS A 108 -2.38 12.12 1.71
C LYS A 108 -1.13 11.57 1.02
N VAL A 109 -0.59 10.46 1.52
CA VAL A 109 0.55 9.77 0.90
C VAL A 109 0.03 8.50 0.23
N VAL A 110 0.31 8.36 -1.06
CA VAL A 110 -0.08 7.18 -1.85
C VAL A 110 1.17 6.43 -2.24
N LEU A 111 1.27 5.16 -1.83
CA LEU A 111 2.39 4.30 -2.18
C LEU A 111 2.01 3.45 -3.39
N GLN A 112 2.74 3.66 -4.47
CA GLN A 112 2.69 2.82 -5.66
C GLN A 112 4.07 2.25 -5.90
N HIS A 113 4.12 1.03 -6.43
CA HIS A 113 5.38 0.46 -6.92
C HIS A 113 5.24 0.14 -8.40
N ARG A 114 6.33 0.36 -9.15
CA ARG A 114 6.45 -0.13 -10.52
C ARG A 114 6.83 -1.60 -10.48
N ALA A 115 6.21 -2.41 -11.33
CA ALA A 115 6.63 -3.79 -11.55
C ALA A 115 7.86 -3.84 -12.49
N GLU A 116 9.02 -3.34 -12.07
CA GLU A 116 10.26 -3.63 -12.80
C GLU A 116 10.73 -5.06 -12.43
N GLU A 117 10.75 -5.94 -13.43
CA GLU A 117 11.09 -7.36 -13.37
C GLU A 117 10.07 -8.33 -12.74
N VAL A 118 8.88 -8.38 -13.33
CA VAL A 118 8.23 -9.69 -13.60
C VAL A 118 8.88 -10.34 -14.82
N LYS A 119 10.23 -10.45 -14.83
CA LYS A 119 10.98 -11.09 -15.92
C LYS A 119 11.02 -12.63 -15.83
N SER A 120 10.22 -13.24 -14.95
CA SER A 120 10.26 -14.70 -14.79
C SER A 120 8.95 -15.38 -14.39
N ALA A 121 7.80 -14.72 -14.41
CA ALA A 121 6.57 -15.34 -13.89
C ALA A 121 5.42 -15.58 -14.88
N TYR A 122 5.48 -15.17 -16.15
CA TYR A 122 4.43 -15.58 -17.11
C TYR A 122 4.92 -15.63 -18.56
N LEU A 123 5.98 -16.41 -18.80
CA LEU A 123 6.08 -17.17 -20.04
C LEU A 123 5.01 -18.27 -19.97
N GLU A 124 3.73 -17.92 -20.19
CA GLU A 124 2.64 -18.86 -20.54
C GLU A 124 1.29 -18.15 -20.75
N SER A 125 1.25 -17.01 -21.47
CA SER A 125 -0.02 -16.64 -22.14
C SER A 125 -0.12 -17.46 -23.43
N GLN A 126 -0.59 -18.70 -23.27
CA GLN A 126 -0.87 -19.59 -24.38
C GLN A 126 -1.82 -18.93 -25.39
N HIS A 127 -1.39 -18.88 -26.64
CA HIS A 127 -2.29 -18.81 -27.79
C HIS A 127 -3.26 -20.00 -27.73
N PRO A 128 -4.58 -19.80 -27.88
CA PRO A 128 -5.40 -20.80 -28.54
C PRO A 128 -5.18 -20.71 -30.07
N PRO A 129 -5.11 -21.84 -30.79
CA PRO A 129 -5.00 -21.86 -32.25
C PRO A 129 -6.28 -21.34 -32.93
N LYS A 130 -6.12 -20.97 -34.20
CA LYS A 130 -7.18 -20.56 -35.13
C LYS A 130 -8.33 -21.56 -35.21
#